data_AF-A0A1C6K5H7-F1
#
_entry.id   AF-A0A1C6K5H7-F1
#
_cell.length_a   1.000
_cell.length_b   1.000
_cell.length_c   1.000
_cell.angle_alpha   90.00
_cell.angle_beta   90.00
_cell.angle_gamma   90.00
#
_symmetry.space_group_name_H-M   'P 1'
#
loop_
_entity.id
_entity.type
_entity.pdbx_description
1 polymer ?
#
loop_
_entity_poly.entity_id
_entity_poly.type
_entity_poly.pdbx_seq_one_letter_code
_entity_poly.pdbx_strand_id
1 'polypeptide(L)' 'MITSGFNSLYEIVAAIVSSIGQLLLLWGVFEWATALNSQDGTMQSMAFKRIASGLVACLAPQIVTVISASLK' A
#
# COMPACT_ATOMS: atom_id res chain seq x y z
N MET A 1 -22.45 -21.22 -6.56
CA MET A 1 -21.13 -21.79 -6.93
C MET A 1 -20.29 -20.78 -7.72
N ILE A 2 -20.84 -20.15 -8.78
CA ILE A 2 -20.13 -19.15 -9.60
C ILE A 2 -19.60 -17.96 -8.75
N THR A 3 -20.42 -17.43 -7.84
CA THR A 3 -20.05 -16.33 -6.93
C THR A 3 -18.86 -16.66 -6.01
N SER A 4 -18.67 -17.94 -5.67
CA SER A 4 -17.54 -18.37 -4.83
C SER A 4 -16.22 -18.26 -5.58
N GLY A 5 -16.20 -18.62 -6.87
CA GLY A 5 -14.99 -18.49 -7.70
C GLY A 5 -14.58 -17.03 -7.91
N PHE A 6 -15.55 -16.13 -8.09
CA PHE A 6 -15.29 -14.69 -8.19
C PHE A 6 -14.73 -14.10 -6.89
N ASN A 7 -15.20 -14.55 -5.73
CA ASN A 7 -14.66 -14.11 -4.45
C ASN A 7 -13.20 -14.55 -4.26
N SER A 8 -12.86 -15.81 -4.58
CA SER A 8 -11.48 -16.29 -4.52
C SER A 8 -10.55 -15.53 -5.46
N LEU A 9 -11.02 -15.17 -6.66
CA LEU A 9 -10.26 -14.34 -7.59
C LEU A 9 -9.99 -12.94 -7.01
N TYR A 10 -11.01 -12.31 -6.41
CA TYR A 10 -10.86 -11.01 -5.76
C TYR A 10 -9.87 -11.06 -4.59
N GLU A 11 -9.92 -12.10 -3.76
CA GLU A 11 -8.97 -12.30 -2.65
C GLU A 11 -7.52 -12.43 -3.14
N ILE A 12 -7.29 -13.16 -4.23
CA ILE A 12 -5.96 -13.30 -4.84
C ILE A 12 -5.46 -11.94 -5.34
N VAL A 13 -6.30 -11.19 -6.06
CA VAL A 13 -5.94 -9.86 -6.57
C VAL A 13 -5.66 -8.90 -5.41
N ALA A 14 -6.49 -8.93 -4.35
CA ALA A 14 -6.30 -8.12 -3.15
C ALA A 14 -4.97 -8.44 -2.45
N ALA A 15 -4.61 -9.72 -2.35
CA ALA A 15 -3.34 -10.15 -1.78
C ALA A 15 -2.13 -9.66 -2.59
N ILE A 16 -2.21 -9.69 -3.93
CA ILE A 16 -1.16 -9.17 -4.82
C ILE A 16 -0.99 -7.66 -4.64
N VAL A 17 -2.09 -6.90 -4.65
CA VAL A 17 -2.05 -5.44 -4.47
C VAL A 17 -1.49 -5.08 -3.09
N SER A 18 -1.87 -5.80 -2.04
CA SER A 18 -1.31 -5.63 -0.70
C SER A 18 0.21 -5.88 -0.68
N SER A 19 0.68 -6.94 -1.35
CA SER A 19 2.10 -7.28 -1.44
C SER A 19 2.92 -6.22 -2.17
N ILE A 20 2.36 -5.65 -3.25
CA ILE A 20 2.98 -4.53 -3.97
C ILE A 20 3.05 -3.28 -3.09
N GLY A 21 1.98 -2.98 -2.34
CA GLY A 21 1.98 -1.89 -1.37
C GLY A 21 3.08 -2.04 -0.32
N GLN A 22 3.31 -3.26 0.17
CA GLN A 22 4.34 -3.54 1.18
C GLN A 22 5.75 -3.30 0.62
N LEU A 23 6.00 -3.66 -0.64
CA LEU A 23 7.26 -3.40 -1.32
C LEU A 23 7.50 -1.90 -1.52
N LEU A 24 6.47 -1.13 -1.88
CA LEU A 24 6.56 0.33 -2.00
C LEU A 24 6.79 1.02 -0.65
N LEU A 25 6.16 0.53 0.41
CA LEU A 25 6.34 1.02 1.77
C LEU A 25 7.78 0.76 2.23
N LEU A 26 8.27 -0.47 2.04
CA LEU A 26 9.65 -0.84 2.34
C LEU A 26 10.66 0.02 1.56
N TRP A 27 10.38 0.28 0.27
CA TRP A 27 11.19 1.18 -0.54
C TRP A 27 11.25 2.59 0.04
N GLY A 28 10.10 3.17 0.41
CA GLY A 28 10.04 4.48 1.05
C GLY A 28 10.81 4.53 2.37
N VAL A 29 10.79 3.45 3.16
CA VAL A 29 11.53 3.36 4.43
C VAL A 29 13.04 3.36 4.18
N PHE A 30 13.52 2.66 3.15
CA PHE A 30 14.94 2.69 2.78
C PHE A 30 15.39 4.05 2.24
N GLU A 31 14.58 4.71 1.41
CA GLU A 31 14.85 6.07 0.96
C GLU A 31 14.88 7.05 2.14
N TRP A 32 14.00 6.87 3.13
CA TRP A 32 13.99 7.74 4.31
C TRP A 32 15.21 7.49 5.22
N ALA A 33 15.62 6.23 5.41
CA ALA A 33 16.82 5.91 6.17
C ALA A 33 18.09 6.54 5.57
N THR A 34 18.22 6.54 4.25
CA THR A 34 19.33 7.23 3.57
C THR A 34 19.19 8.76 3.64
N ALA A 35 17.97 9.29 3.50
CA ALA A 35 17.70 10.72 3.63
C ALA A 35 17.99 11.29 5.03
N LEU A 36 17.89 10.49 6.10
CA LEU A 36 18.26 10.90 7.47
C LEU A 36 19.76 11.14 7.65
N ASN A 37 20.60 10.55 6.79
CA ASN A 37 22.04 10.84 6.76
C ASN A 37 22.34 12.13 5.97
N SER A 38 21.33 12.70 5.30
CA SER A 38 21.42 13.97 4.58
C SER A 38 20.97 15.12 5.49
N GLN A 39 21.71 16.24 5.45
CA GLN A 39 21.33 17.49 6.12
C GLN A 39 20.15 18.21 5.43
N ASP A 40 19.67 17.67 4.31
CA ASP A 40 18.66 18.29 3.47
C ASP A 40 17.26 17.87 3.95
N GLY A 41 16.65 18.71 4.81
CA GLY A 41 15.33 18.44 5.40
C GLY A 41 14.21 18.28 4.37
N THR A 42 14.39 18.83 3.16
CA THR A 42 13.49 18.62 2.03
C THR A 42 13.53 17.17 1.53
N MET A 43 14.72 16.55 1.47
CA MET A 43 14.85 15.14 1.09
C MET A 43 14.20 14.21 2.12
N GLN A 44 14.36 14.50 3.42
CA GLN A 44 13.71 13.74 4.49
C GLN A 44 12.17 13.79 4.38
N SER A 45 11.64 14.99 4.12
CA SER A 45 10.20 15.21 3.96
C SER A 45 9.63 14.50 2.73
N MET A 46 10.37 14.48 1.63
CA MET A 46 9.96 13.80 0.39
C MET A 46 10.00 12.27 0.53
N ALA A 47 11.03 11.73 1.19
CA ALA A 47 11.10 10.29 1.48
C ALA A 47 9.98 9.85 2.42
N PHE A 48 9.65 10.65 3.44
CA PHE A 48 8.52 10.38 4.33
C PHE A 48 7.17 10.37 3.60
N LYS A 49 6.95 11.31 2.66
CA LYS A 49 5.75 11.30 1.80
C LYS A 49 5.64 10.01 0.97
N ARG A 50 6.77 9.44 0.54
CA ARG A 50 6.78 8.16 -0.19
C ARG A 50 6.42 6.99 0.72
N ILE A 51 6.87 6.97 1.98
CA ILE A 51 6.38 6.00 2.99
C ILE A 51 4.85 6.11 3.12
N ALA A 52 4.32 7.32 3.27
CA ALA A 52 2.88 7.54 3.40
C ALA A 52 2.11 7.02 2.18
N SER A 53 2.62 7.22 0.97
CA SER A 53 2.01 6.67 -0.24
C SER A 53 2.06 5.13 -0.30
N GLY A 54 3.15 4.51 0.17
CA GLY A 54 3.27 3.05 0.26
C GLY A 54 2.28 2.46 1.27
N LEU A 55 2.06 3.14 2.40
CA LEU A 55 1.05 2.73 3.38
C LEU A 55 -0.37 2.80 2.80
N VAL A 56 -0.70 3.86 2.06
CA VAL A 56 -2.01 3.97 1.39
C VAL A 56 -2.18 2.84 0.35
N ALA A 57 -1.13 2.50 -0.40
CA ALA A 57 -1.15 1.41 -1.36
C ALA A 57 -1.36 0.03 -0.69
N CYS A 58 -0.79 -0.20 0.50
CA CYS A 58 -1.09 -1.39 1.31
C CYS A 58 -2.56 -1.50 1.71
N LEU A 59 -3.18 -0.36 2.04
CA LEU A 59 -4.55 -0.31 2.56
C LEU A 59 -5.62 -0.33 1.46
N ALA A 60 -5.25 -0.01 0.22
CA ALA A 60 -6.15 0.03 -0.94
C ALA A 60 -7.06 -1.21 -1.09
N PRO A 61 -6.57 -2.47 -1.06
CA PRO A 61 -7.42 -3.65 -1.19
C PRO A 61 -8.42 -3.82 -0.03
N GLN A 62 -8.07 -3.36 1.18
CA GLN A 62 -8.98 -3.41 2.33
C GLN A 62 -10.07 -2.34 2.21
N ILE A 63 -9.73 -1.14 1.73
CA ILE A 63 -10.69 -0.04 1.50
C ILE A 63 -11.75 -0.44 0.47
N VAL A 64 -11.35 -1.07 -0.64
CA VAL A 64 -12.30 -1.55 -1.67
C VAL A 64 -13.28 -2.57 -1.09
N THR A 65 -12.80 -3.44 -0.20
CA THR A 65 -13.62 -4.46 0.46
C THR A 65 -14.64 -3.82 1.41
N VAL A 66 -14.25 -2.81 2.17
CA VAL A 66 -15.15 -2.07 3.09
C VAL A 66 -16.20 -1.26 2.33
N ILE A 67 -15.82 -0.58 1.26
CA ILE A 67 -16.77 0.19 0.41
C ILE A 67 -17.79 -0.78 -0.22
N SER A 68 -17.31 -1.90 -0.74
CA SER A 68 -18.18 -2.92 -1.36
C SER A 68 -19.13 -3.58 -0.36
N ALA A 69 -18.74 -3.68 0.91
CA ALA A 69 -19.61 -4.14 1.99
C ALA A 69 -20.66 -3.10 2.41
N SER A 70 -20.31 -1.81 2.34
CA SER A 70 -21.18 -0.69 2.74
C SER A 70 -22.26 -0.32 1.71
N LEU A 71 -22.12 -0.81 0.47
CA LEU A 71 -23.06 -0.59 -0.63
C LEU A 71 -24.16 -1.68 -0.74
N LYS A 72 -24.19 -2.63 0.19
CA LYS A 72 -25.26 -3.65 0.33
C LYS A 72 -26.21 -3.28 1.44
#